data_AF-A0A2B8A0S2-F1
#
_entry.id   AF-A0A2B8A0S2-F1
#
_cell.length_a   1.000
_cell.length_b   1.000
_cell.length_c   1.000
_cell.angle_alpha   90.00
_cell.angle_beta   90.00
_cell.angle_gamma   90.00
#
_symmetry.space_group_name_H-M   'P 1'
#
loop_
_entity.id
_entity.type
_entity.pdbx_description
1 polymer ?
#
loop_
_entity_poly.entity_id
_entity_poly.type
_entity_poly.pdbx_seq_one_letter_code
_entity_poly.pdbx_strand_id
1 'polypeptide(L)'
;MKINRNNTTVLLILLLVSLQSCRQRNNKTETYDQYRTQKIEPRDSLFILHTVKEWGKKNWYTWENFSKMYKMTNEQVEYFIEGTFYSPNRKRILVWVGEKMPNATTIEIYNKDDPEVNKICPTGGDTIYTLSALIGDRDSINQIWKLYPFDQQQAICCASKKQAINILGKYYFGQMKTHQTYRIMPSGKRKGHKESEAYGYNLQDKDFWDKCWLFQKDTVGSYGLYPFQIYGYDYKGDKCTQECAEPYKPPAVDYPEEILKLYK
;
A
#
# COMPACT_ATOMS: atom_id res chain seq x y z
N MET A 1 -28.05 -46.76 40.20
CA MET A 1 -26.95 -46.27 39.34
C MET A 1 -26.49 -44.91 39.88
N LYS A 2 -25.38 -44.87 40.63
CA LYS A 2 -24.87 -43.62 41.23
C LYS A 2 -24.13 -42.82 40.15
N ILE A 3 -24.79 -41.80 39.60
CA ILE A 3 -24.13 -40.86 38.69
C ILE A 3 -23.12 -40.08 39.53
N ASN A 4 -21.84 -40.26 39.20
CA ASN A 4 -20.71 -39.69 39.93
C ASN A 4 -20.68 -38.16 39.69
N ARG A 5 -21.29 -37.41 40.62
CA ARG A 5 -21.52 -35.95 40.49
C ARG A 5 -20.25 -35.15 40.16
N ASN A 6 -19.07 -35.60 40.60
CA ASN A 6 -17.80 -34.92 40.34
C ASN A 6 -17.43 -34.90 38.85
N ASN A 7 -17.71 -35.96 38.10
CA ASN A 7 -17.37 -36.01 36.67
C ASN A 7 -18.31 -35.13 35.84
N THR A 8 -19.55 -34.97 36.29
CA THR A 8 -20.54 -34.12 35.61
C THR A 8 -20.21 -32.64 35.76
N THR A 9 -19.70 -32.23 36.93
CA THR A 9 -19.28 -30.84 37.18
C THR A 9 -18.05 -30.46 36.38
N VAL A 10 -17.05 -31.35 36.28
CA VAL A 10 -15.84 -31.11 35.48
C VAL A 10 -16.17 -31.00 33.99
N LEU A 11 -17.07 -31.84 33.48
CA LEU A 11 -17.51 -31.78 32.07
C LEU A 11 -18.24 -30.46 31.77
N LEU A 12 -19.09 -29.98 32.68
CA LEU A 12 -19.81 -28.71 32.57
C LEU A 12 -18.86 -27.50 32.57
N ILE A 13 -17.82 -27.52 33.40
CA ILE A 13 -16.80 -26.46 33.44
C ILE A 13 -15.98 -26.45 32.14
N LEU A 14 -15.57 -27.61 31.63
CA LEU A 14 -14.86 -27.71 30.35
C LEU A 14 -15.72 -27.20 29.18
N LEU A 15 -17.01 -27.54 29.16
CA LEU A 15 -17.95 -27.04 28.16
C LEU A 15 -18.10 -25.51 28.22
N LEU A 16 -18.18 -24.94 29.42
CA LEU A 16 -18.23 -23.49 29.64
C LEU A 16 -16.94 -22.77 29.21
N VAL A 17 -15.76 -23.38 29.44
CA VAL A 17 -14.46 -22.84 28.98
C VAL A 17 -14.35 -22.91 27.46
N SER A 18 -14.79 -23.98 26.81
CA SER A 18 -14.85 -24.06 25.34
C SER A 18 -15.87 -23.08 24.72
N LEU A 19 -16.99 -22.84 25.40
CA LEU A 19 -17.97 -21.83 24.98
C LEU A 19 -17.48 -20.39 25.20
N GLN A 20 -16.59 -20.16 26.17
CA GLN A 20 -15.91 -18.86 26.34
C GLN A 20 -14.78 -18.66 25.33
N SER A 21 -14.05 -19.71 24.91
CA SER A 21 -13.05 -19.62 23.84
C SER A 21 -13.66 -19.41 22.44
N CYS A 22 -14.93 -19.76 22.24
CA CYS A 22 -15.70 -19.40 21.04
C CYS A 22 -16.43 -18.05 21.17
N ARG A 23 -16.39 -17.40 22.33
CA ARG A 23 -17.04 -16.10 22.56
C ARG A 23 -16.10 -14.98 22.11
N GLN A 24 -16.29 -14.58 20.87
CA GLN A 24 -15.89 -13.29 20.32
C GLN A 24 -14.37 -13.03 20.24
N ARG A 25 -13.71 -13.73 19.29
CA ARG A 25 -13.06 -12.94 18.23
C ARG A 25 -14.17 -12.25 17.43
N ASN A 26 -14.80 -11.25 18.05
CA ASN A 26 -15.43 -10.21 17.27
C ASN A 26 -14.28 -9.67 16.43
N ASN A 27 -14.25 -10.03 15.15
CA ASN A 27 -13.86 -9.09 14.14
C ASN A 27 -14.81 -7.90 14.31
N LYS A 28 -14.60 -7.07 15.35
CA LYS A 28 -14.78 -5.65 15.19
C LYS A 28 -13.92 -5.41 13.97
N THR A 29 -14.58 -5.26 12.83
CA THR A 29 -14.10 -4.43 11.76
C THR A 29 -13.70 -3.17 12.50
N GLU A 30 -12.42 -3.08 12.89
CA GLU A 30 -11.89 -1.93 13.59
C GLU A 30 -12.41 -0.75 12.76
N THR A 31 -13.06 0.17 13.44
CA THR A 31 -13.81 1.29 12.87
C THR A 31 -12.84 2.25 12.18
N TYR A 32 -12.22 1.78 11.10
CA TYR A 32 -11.33 2.55 10.26
C TYR A 32 -12.12 3.57 9.42
N ASP A 33 -13.44 3.37 9.30
CA ASP A 33 -14.35 4.34 8.69
C ASP A 33 -14.27 5.71 9.36
N GLN A 34 -13.92 5.78 10.65
CA GLN A 34 -13.68 7.05 11.35
C GLN A 34 -12.40 7.78 10.91
N TYR A 35 -11.44 7.08 10.30
CA TYR A 35 -10.15 7.63 9.85
C TYR A 35 -10.11 7.93 8.34
N ARG A 36 -11.16 7.57 7.59
CA ARG A 36 -11.46 8.09 6.23
C ARG A 36 -11.84 9.59 6.22
N THR A 37 -11.69 10.29 7.33
CA THR A 37 -12.25 11.62 7.57
C THR A 37 -11.47 12.77 6.93
N GLN A 38 -10.29 12.51 6.36
CA GLN A 38 -9.64 13.52 5.56
C GLN A 38 -10.35 13.63 4.21
N LYS A 39 -10.92 14.81 3.95
CA LYS A 39 -11.58 15.12 2.68
C LYS A 39 -10.58 14.91 1.55
N ILE A 40 -10.91 13.99 0.65
CA ILE A 40 -10.20 13.80 -0.60
C ILE A 40 -10.27 15.13 -1.37
N GLU A 41 -9.11 15.74 -1.64
CA GLU A 41 -9.08 16.97 -2.44
C GLU A 41 -9.29 16.63 -3.91
N PRO A 42 -10.30 17.23 -4.57
CA PRO A 42 -10.55 16.98 -5.98
C PRO A 42 -9.33 17.27 -6.85
N ARG A 43 -8.63 18.38 -6.56
CA ARG A 43 -7.39 18.77 -7.24
C ARG A 43 -6.33 17.67 -7.19
N ASP A 44 -5.98 17.22 -5.98
CA ASP A 44 -4.91 16.24 -5.80
C ASP A 44 -5.33 14.88 -6.39
N SER A 45 -6.61 14.54 -6.31
CA SER A 45 -7.13 13.30 -6.90
C SER A 45 -7.01 13.30 -8.41
N LEU A 46 -7.37 14.40 -9.08
CA LEU A 46 -7.23 14.54 -10.54
C LEU A 46 -5.75 14.41 -10.95
N PHE A 47 -4.85 15.07 -10.21
CA PHE A 47 -3.41 14.96 -10.46
C PHE A 47 -2.93 13.51 -10.32
N ILE A 48 -3.22 12.86 -9.18
CA ILE A 48 -2.75 11.49 -8.87
C ILE A 48 -3.30 10.47 -9.86
N LEU A 49 -4.59 10.54 -10.19
CA LEU A 49 -5.22 9.62 -11.14
C LEU A 49 -4.62 9.77 -12.54
N HIS A 50 -4.34 11.00 -12.98
CA HIS A 50 -3.65 11.24 -14.24
C HIS A 50 -2.23 10.67 -14.20
N THR A 51 -1.47 10.90 -13.13
CA THR A 51 -0.12 10.35 -12.95
C THR A 51 -0.11 8.83 -13.08
N VAL A 52 -0.98 8.13 -12.36
CA VAL A 52 -1.01 6.66 -12.33
C VAL A 52 -1.44 6.09 -13.67
N LYS A 53 -2.43 6.70 -14.33
CA LYS A 53 -2.83 6.32 -15.69
C LYS A 53 -1.67 6.44 -16.68
N GLU A 54 -0.89 7.50 -16.60
CA GLU A 54 0.29 7.70 -17.47
C GLU A 54 1.43 6.73 -17.11
N TRP A 55 1.62 6.38 -15.84
CA TRP A 55 2.55 5.33 -15.42
C TRP A 55 2.17 3.96 -15.99
N GLY A 56 0.88 3.57 -15.92
CA GLY A 56 0.38 2.32 -16.49
C GLY A 56 0.58 2.24 -18.00
N LYS A 57 0.28 3.32 -18.76
CA LYS A 57 0.58 3.39 -20.21
C LYS A 57 2.06 3.14 -20.52
N LYS A 58 2.95 3.65 -19.67
CA LYS A 58 4.41 3.51 -19.77
C LYS A 58 4.94 2.19 -19.21
N ASN A 59 4.07 1.32 -18.68
CA ASN A 59 4.42 0.05 -18.07
C ASN A 59 5.50 0.21 -16.99
N TRP A 60 5.32 1.19 -16.10
CA TRP A 60 6.31 1.57 -15.10
C TRP A 60 5.99 0.97 -13.73
N TYR A 61 6.99 0.33 -13.14
CA TYR A 61 6.89 -0.35 -11.84
C TYR A 61 5.83 -1.48 -11.88
N THR A 62 4.89 -1.51 -10.93
CA THR A 62 3.78 -2.47 -10.88
C THR A 62 2.55 -2.01 -11.68
N TRP A 63 2.58 -0.81 -12.28
CA TRP A 63 1.49 -0.32 -13.12
C TRP A 63 1.70 -0.82 -14.55
N GLU A 64 0.86 -1.78 -14.94
CA GLU A 64 1.01 -2.50 -16.18
C GLU A 64 0.27 -1.83 -17.35
N ASN A 65 0.83 -1.98 -18.54
CA ASN A 65 0.08 -1.75 -19.76
C ASN A 65 -0.70 -3.03 -20.10
N PHE A 66 -1.91 -3.15 -19.57
CA PHE A 66 -2.74 -4.35 -19.70
C PHE A 66 -2.98 -4.78 -21.15
N SER A 67 -3.03 -3.83 -22.10
CA SER A 67 -3.20 -4.15 -23.53
C SER A 67 -2.05 -4.94 -24.15
N LYS A 68 -0.89 -4.98 -23.50
CA LYS A 68 0.26 -5.78 -23.93
C LYS A 68 0.26 -7.20 -23.36
N MET A 69 -0.47 -7.44 -22.28
CA MET A 69 -0.42 -8.69 -21.50
C MET A 69 -1.73 -9.47 -21.57
N TYR A 70 -2.85 -8.76 -21.65
CA TYR A 70 -4.19 -9.33 -21.55
C TYR A 70 -5.07 -8.85 -22.70
N LYS A 71 -6.11 -9.65 -23.00
CA LYS A 71 -7.11 -9.35 -24.04
C LYS A 71 -8.09 -8.27 -23.55
N MET A 72 -7.56 -7.09 -23.22
CA MET A 72 -8.31 -5.90 -22.80
C MET A 72 -7.55 -4.63 -23.20
N THR A 73 -8.25 -3.52 -23.34
CA THR A 73 -7.62 -2.22 -23.57
C THR A 73 -7.41 -1.47 -22.25
N ASN A 74 -6.47 -0.53 -22.22
CA ASN A 74 -6.21 0.27 -21.01
C ASN A 74 -7.40 1.19 -20.67
N GLU A 75 -8.27 1.50 -21.63
CA GLU A 75 -9.50 2.28 -21.43
C GLU A 75 -10.54 1.51 -20.62
N GLN A 76 -10.44 0.19 -20.55
CA GLN A 76 -11.30 -0.66 -19.71
C GLN A 76 -10.83 -0.69 -18.25
N VAL A 77 -9.71 -0.06 -17.91
CA VAL A 77 -9.21 0.10 -16.54
C VAL A 77 -9.71 1.42 -15.97
N GLU A 78 -10.57 1.33 -14.96
CA GLU A 78 -11.02 2.48 -14.18
C GLU A 78 -10.08 2.70 -12.99
N TYR A 79 -9.38 3.83 -12.96
CA TYR A 79 -8.57 4.24 -11.82
C TYR A 79 -9.40 5.07 -10.84
N PHE A 80 -9.24 4.82 -9.54
CA PHE A 80 -9.95 5.56 -8.49
C PHE A 80 -9.09 5.82 -7.25
N ILE A 81 -9.40 6.89 -6.52
CA ILE A 81 -8.82 7.16 -5.20
C ILE A 81 -9.79 6.66 -4.13
N GLU A 82 -9.25 5.92 -3.17
CA GLU A 82 -10.05 5.36 -2.09
C GLU A 82 -9.80 6.00 -0.73
N GLY A 83 -8.56 6.42 -0.49
CA GLY A 83 -8.18 7.10 0.74
C GLY A 83 -7.02 8.03 0.48
N THR A 84 -7.08 9.23 1.05
CA THR A 84 -6.01 10.23 0.98
C THR A 84 -5.69 10.70 2.38
N PHE A 85 -4.43 10.59 2.77
CA PHE A 85 -3.95 10.88 4.12
C PHE A 85 -2.82 11.89 4.04
N TYR A 86 -3.06 13.09 4.54
CA TYR A 86 -2.10 14.18 4.59
C TYR A 86 -1.44 14.27 5.97
N SER A 87 -0.17 14.66 5.99
CA SER A 87 0.44 15.20 7.20
C SER A 87 -0.28 16.48 7.67
N PRO A 88 -0.15 16.88 8.94
CA PRO A 88 -0.80 18.09 9.45
C PRO A 88 -0.50 19.38 8.65
N ASN A 89 0.74 19.51 8.15
CA ASN A 89 1.16 20.64 7.31
C ASN A 89 0.86 20.44 5.80
N ARG A 90 0.27 19.31 5.42
CA ARG A 90 -0.14 18.95 4.06
C ARG A 90 0.99 18.95 3.04
N LYS A 91 2.22 18.73 3.50
CA LYS A 91 3.43 18.59 2.67
C LYS A 91 3.82 17.14 2.41
N ARG A 92 3.16 16.19 3.07
CA ARG A 92 3.31 14.74 2.86
C ARG A 92 1.94 14.14 2.61
N ILE A 93 1.91 13.09 1.81
CA ILE A 93 0.71 12.35 1.45
C ILE A 93 1.01 10.86 1.48
N LEU A 94 0.02 10.08 1.91
CA LEU A 94 -0.14 8.69 1.52
C LEU A 94 -1.52 8.57 0.88
N VAL A 95 -1.60 7.92 -0.27
CA VAL A 95 -2.85 7.79 -1.03
C VAL A 95 -3.04 6.35 -1.45
N TRP A 96 -4.26 5.84 -1.33
CA TRP A 96 -4.65 4.54 -1.86
C TRP A 96 -5.28 4.73 -3.23
N VAL A 97 -4.57 4.24 -4.24
CA VAL A 97 -5.00 4.29 -5.64
C VAL A 97 -5.40 2.89 -6.05
N GLY A 98 -6.58 2.76 -6.63
CA GLY A 98 -7.13 1.50 -7.05
C GLY A 98 -7.42 1.44 -8.53
N GLU A 99 -7.46 0.22 -9.01
CA GLU A 99 -7.87 -0.14 -10.37
C GLU A 99 -9.07 -1.05 -10.28
N LYS A 100 -10.07 -0.78 -11.12
CA LYS A 100 -11.19 -1.67 -11.39
C LYS A 100 -11.10 -2.05 -12.87
N MET A 101 -11.05 -3.35 -13.14
CA MET A 101 -10.87 -3.86 -14.49
C MET A 101 -11.58 -5.20 -14.66
N PRO A 102 -11.93 -5.60 -15.90
CA PRO A 102 -12.36 -6.97 -16.16
C PRO A 102 -11.24 -7.97 -15.81
N ASN A 103 -11.61 -9.16 -15.38
CA ASN A 103 -10.68 -10.27 -15.17
C ASN A 103 -10.34 -10.93 -16.52
N ALA A 104 -9.61 -10.19 -17.35
CA ALA A 104 -9.30 -10.57 -18.72
C ALA A 104 -8.36 -11.77 -18.79
N THR A 105 -8.43 -12.52 -19.89
CA THR A 105 -7.47 -13.59 -20.17
C THR A 105 -6.19 -13.04 -20.78
N THR A 106 -5.04 -13.66 -20.51
CA THR A 106 -3.76 -13.40 -21.17
C THR A 106 -3.87 -13.54 -22.70
N ILE A 107 -3.07 -12.74 -23.41
CA ILE A 107 -2.89 -12.87 -24.87
C ILE A 107 -2.15 -14.16 -25.19
N GLU A 108 -1.14 -14.51 -24.40
CA GLU A 108 -0.38 -15.76 -24.50
C GLU A 108 -1.07 -16.87 -23.71
N ILE A 109 -1.48 -17.96 -24.37
CA ILE A 109 -2.17 -19.06 -23.69
C ILE A 109 -1.14 -19.97 -23.01
N TYR A 110 -1.11 -19.98 -21.68
CA TYR A 110 -0.21 -20.80 -20.86
C TYR A 110 -0.74 -22.21 -20.63
N ASN A 111 -2.05 -22.37 -20.47
CA ASN A 111 -2.69 -23.67 -20.26
C ASN A 111 -3.98 -23.78 -21.09
N LYS A 112 -4.02 -24.70 -22.04
CA LYS A 112 -5.21 -24.90 -22.89
C LYS A 112 -6.33 -25.67 -22.18
N ASP A 113 -5.96 -26.52 -21.23
CA ASP A 113 -6.88 -27.42 -20.54
C ASP A 113 -7.55 -26.73 -19.33
N ASP A 114 -6.94 -25.66 -18.82
CA ASP A 114 -7.48 -24.82 -17.75
C ASP A 114 -7.49 -23.33 -18.14
N PRO A 115 -8.61 -22.83 -18.71
CA PRO A 115 -8.76 -21.43 -19.08
C PRO A 115 -8.65 -20.45 -17.90
N GLU A 116 -8.97 -20.89 -16.67
CA GLU A 116 -8.95 -20.01 -15.50
C GLU A 116 -7.53 -19.56 -15.15
N VAL A 117 -6.55 -20.44 -15.32
CA VAL A 117 -5.12 -20.11 -15.13
C VAL A 117 -4.64 -19.01 -16.08
N ASN A 118 -5.34 -18.80 -17.19
CA ASN A 118 -5.04 -17.73 -18.13
C ASN A 118 -5.69 -16.40 -17.77
N LYS A 119 -6.46 -16.28 -16.68
CA LYS A 119 -7.01 -14.99 -16.25
C LYS A 119 -5.98 -14.19 -15.45
N ILE A 120 -6.12 -12.86 -15.42
CA ILE A 120 -5.34 -11.98 -14.51
C ILE A 120 -5.40 -12.53 -13.08
N CYS A 121 -6.60 -12.95 -12.66
CA CYS A 121 -6.84 -13.54 -11.36
C CYS A 121 -7.59 -14.88 -11.53
N PRO A 122 -6.88 -16.02 -11.52
CA PRO A 122 -7.49 -17.33 -11.78
C PRO A 122 -8.62 -17.74 -10.83
N THR A 123 -8.66 -17.19 -9.62
CA THR A 123 -9.72 -17.44 -8.63
C THR A 123 -10.68 -16.27 -8.47
N GLY A 124 -10.53 -15.22 -9.29
CA GLY A 124 -11.35 -14.01 -9.25
C GLY A 124 -12.63 -14.12 -10.08
N GLY A 125 -13.62 -13.29 -9.76
CA GLY A 125 -14.82 -13.11 -10.60
C GLY A 125 -14.52 -12.34 -11.88
N ASP A 126 -15.56 -11.96 -12.63
CA ASP A 126 -15.41 -11.26 -13.93
C ASP A 126 -14.83 -9.84 -13.82
N THR A 127 -14.89 -9.23 -12.64
CA THR A 127 -14.30 -7.93 -12.34
C THR A 127 -13.38 -8.07 -11.15
N ILE A 128 -12.21 -7.46 -11.26
CA ILE A 128 -11.20 -7.46 -10.20
C ILE A 128 -10.91 -6.03 -9.77
N TYR A 129 -10.59 -5.91 -8.48
CA TYR A 129 -10.17 -4.68 -7.84
C TYR A 129 -8.75 -4.88 -7.30
N THR A 130 -7.88 -3.93 -7.65
CA THR A 130 -6.55 -3.80 -7.06
C THR A 130 -6.51 -2.48 -6.30
N LEU A 131 -5.78 -2.44 -5.19
CA LEU A 131 -5.54 -1.22 -4.42
C LEU A 131 -4.10 -1.23 -3.92
N SER A 132 -3.38 -0.16 -4.24
CA SER A 132 -1.97 0.04 -3.88
C SER A 132 -1.81 1.40 -3.22
N ALA A 133 -0.76 1.57 -2.42
CA ALA A 133 -0.44 2.86 -1.82
C ALA A 133 0.65 3.59 -2.61
N LEU A 134 0.47 4.90 -2.75
CA LEU A 134 1.55 5.83 -3.11
C LEU A 134 1.86 6.71 -1.91
N ILE A 135 3.13 7.10 -1.79
CA ILE A 135 3.61 8.07 -0.82
C ILE A 135 4.24 9.24 -1.56
N GLY A 136 4.15 10.44 -0.99
CA GLY A 136 4.70 11.61 -1.65
C GLY A 136 4.95 12.80 -0.75
N ASP A 137 5.69 13.76 -1.31
CA ASP A 137 6.03 15.02 -0.68
C ASP A 137 5.92 16.20 -1.65
N ARG A 138 5.82 17.40 -1.08
CA ARG A 138 5.87 18.70 -1.79
C ARG A 138 6.41 19.79 -0.89
N ASP A 139 7.04 20.81 -1.47
CA ASP A 139 7.66 21.87 -0.67
C ASP A 139 6.62 22.89 -0.17
N SER A 140 5.51 23.08 -0.89
CA SER A 140 4.38 23.93 -0.50
C SER A 140 3.02 23.36 -0.93
N ILE A 141 1.93 23.87 -0.35
CA ILE A 141 0.53 23.42 -0.64
C ILE A 141 0.10 23.72 -2.09
N ASN A 142 0.78 24.66 -2.76
CA ASN A 142 0.50 25.09 -4.13
C ASN A 142 1.47 24.46 -5.13
N GLN A 143 2.15 23.37 -4.76
CA GLN A 143 2.98 22.61 -5.68
C GLN A 143 2.38 21.24 -5.94
N ILE A 144 2.66 20.72 -7.13
CA ILE A 144 2.35 19.35 -7.51
C ILE A 144 3.11 18.36 -6.62
N TRP A 145 2.56 17.15 -6.49
CA TRP A 145 3.16 16.10 -5.68
C TRP A 145 4.33 15.43 -6.39
N LYS A 146 5.39 15.12 -5.64
CA LYS A 146 6.37 14.11 -6.01
C LYS A 146 5.86 12.78 -5.45
N LEU A 147 5.45 11.87 -6.32
CA LEU A 147 4.80 10.61 -5.94
C LEU A 147 5.75 9.42 -6.17
N TYR A 148 5.69 8.46 -5.26
CA TYR A 148 6.48 7.25 -5.26
C TYR A 148 5.60 6.05 -4.87
N PRO A 149 5.87 4.84 -5.38
CA PRO A 149 5.21 3.63 -4.91
C PRO A 149 5.50 3.39 -3.42
N PHE A 150 4.51 2.89 -2.69
CA PHE A 150 4.64 2.53 -1.29
C PHE A 150 4.13 1.11 -1.03
N ASP A 151 4.91 0.14 -1.50
CA ASP A 151 4.56 -1.28 -1.58
C ASP A 151 4.69 -2.04 -0.26
N GLN A 152 4.22 -1.44 0.83
CA GLN A 152 4.19 -2.11 2.13
C GLN A 152 3.02 -3.09 2.25
N GLN A 153 1.91 -2.77 1.57
CA GLN A 153 0.75 -3.63 1.43
C GLN A 153 0.01 -3.27 0.15
N GLN A 154 -0.35 -4.30 -0.61
CA GLN A 154 -1.23 -4.21 -1.76
C GLN A 154 -2.42 -5.15 -1.56
N ALA A 155 -3.55 -4.81 -2.16
CA ALA A 155 -4.68 -5.71 -2.32
C ALA A 155 -4.82 -6.01 -3.80
N ILE A 156 -4.61 -7.26 -4.20
CA ILE A 156 -4.62 -7.69 -5.60
C ILE A 156 -5.74 -8.72 -5.76
N CYS A 157 -6.35 -8.82 -6.94
CA CYS A 157 -7.35 -9.84 -7.25
C CYS A 157 -8.56 -9.84 -6.30
N CYS A 158 -9.00 -8.68 -5.83
CA CYS A 158 -10.19 -8.59 -4.98
C CYS A 158 -11.46 -8.65 -5.81
N ALA A 159 -12.45 -9.44 -5.39
CA ALA A 159 -13.76 -9.52 -6.05
C ALA A 159 -14.64 -8.28 -5.79
N SER A 160 -14.25 -7.41 -4.85
CA SER A 160 -14.95 -6.16 -4.59
C SER A 160 -14.01 -5.07 -4.09
N LYS A 161 -14.39 -3.81 -4.37
CA LYS A 161 -13.73 -2.62 -3.81
C LYS A 161 -13.62 -2.69 -2.28
N LYS A 162 -14.69 -3.09 -1.59
CA LYS A 162 -14.75 -3.20 -0.12
C LYS A 162 -13.73 -4.20 0.42
N GLN A 163 -13.52 -5.32 -0.26
CA GLN A 163 -12.49 -6.29 0.13
C GLN A 163 -11.09 -5.67 0.04
N ALA A 164 -10.78 -4.98 -1.06
CA ALA A 164 -9.48 -4.33 -1.24
C ALA A 164 -9.21 -3.26 -0.16
N ILE A 165 -10.21 -2.42 0.14
CA ILE A 165 -10.18 -1.45 1.24
C ILE A 165 -9.86 -2.14 2.57
N ASN A 166 -10.57 -3.22 2.90
CA ASN A 166 -10.42 -3.89 4.19
C ASN A 166 -9.01 -4.45 4.39
N ILE A 167 -8.37 -4.93 3.33
CA ILE A 167 -6.98 -5.41 3.36
C ILE A 167 -6.04 -4.27 3.71
N LEU A 168 -6.11 -3.15 2.98
CA LEU A 168 -5.24 -1.99 3.25
C LEU A 168 -5.53 -1.37 4.62
N GLY A 169 -6.81 -1.21 4.98
CA GLY A 169 -7.22 -0.65 6.26
C GLY A 169 -6.68 -1.45 7.45
N LYS A 170 -6.81 -2.78 7.41
CA LYS A 170 -6.25 -3.66 8.44
C LYS A 170 -4.74 -3.47 8.59
N TYR A 171 -4.04 -3.34 7.48
CA TYR A 171 -2.60 -3.13 7.49
C TYR A 171 -2.23 -1.74 8.05
N TYR A 172 -2.63 -0.67 7.36
CA TYR A 172 -2.18 0.70 7.62
C TYR A 172 -2.61 1.24 8.99
N PHE A 173 -3.74 0.78 9.52
CA PHE A 173 -4.29 1.29 10.77
C PHE A 173 -4.13 0.32 11.96
N GLY A 174 -3.84 -0.96 11.71
CA GLY A 174 -3.72 -1.98 12.75
C GLY A 174 -2.32 -2.59 12.89
N GLN A 175 -1.60 -2.79 11.79
CA GLN A 175 -0.41 -3.64 11.73
C GLN A 175 0.88 -2.91 11.36
N MET A 176 0.76 -1.78 10.66
CA MET A 176 1.90 -1.01 10.14
C MET A 176 2.90 -0.65 11.23
N LYS A 177 2.45 -0.27 12.43
CA LYS A 177 3.34 0.11 13.55
C LYS A 177 4.41 -0.93 13.89
N THR A 178 4.10 -2.21 13.69
CA THR A 178 5.00 -3.33 13.99
C THR A 178 5.69 -3.89 12.74
N HIS A 179 5.32 -3.46 11.54
CA HIS A 179 5.97 -3.91 10.32
C HIS A 179 7.42 -3.42 10.33
N GLN A 180 8.35 -4.37 10.26
CA GLN A 180 9.78 -4.10 10.18
C GLN A 180 10.25 -4.08 8.73
N THR A 181 11.02 -3.06 8.38
CA THR A 181 11.67 -2.97 7.07
C THR A 181 13.11 -2.50 7.25
N TYR A 182 13.94 -2.69 6.22
CA TYR A 182 15.33 -2.31 6.29
C TYR A 182 15.48 -0.79 6.21
N ARG A 183 16.12 -0.23 7.23
CA ARG A 183 16.58 1.15 7.26
C ARG A 183 18.10 1.19 7.16
N ILE A 184 18.63 2.11 6.38
CA ILE A 184 20.07 2.41 6.39
C ILE A 184 20.37 3.40 7.50
N MET A 185 21.23 3.00 8.42
CA MET A 185 21.59 3.84 9.56
C MET A 185 22.34 5.11 9.09
N PRO A 186 21.83 6.32 9.38
CA PRO A 186 22.35 7.57 8.84
C PRO A 186 23.66 8.01 9.52
N SER A 187 23.89 7.61 10.77
CA SER A 187 24.99 8.11 11.60
C SER A 187 25.45 7.08 12.66
N GLY A 188 26.48 7.45 13.43
CA GLY A 188 27.04 6.61 14.50
C GLY A 188 27.93 5.47 14.02
N LYS A 189 28.34 4.57 14.94
CA LYS A 189 29.21 3.42 14.65
C LYS A 189 28.64 2.46 13.60
N ARG A 190 27.30 2.45 13.49
CA ARG A 190 26.52 1.61 12.58
C ARG A 190 26.16 2.31 11.28
N LYS A 191 26.67 3.53 11.01
CA LYS A 191 26.45 4.26 9.76
C LYS A 191 26.63 3.35 8.52
N GLY A 192 25.65 3.36 7.62
CA GLY A 192 25.65 2.59 6.37
C GLY A 192 25.22 1.12 6.51
N HIS A 193 24.94 0.62 7.71
CA HIS A 193 24.41 -0.74 7.88
C HIS A 193 22.90 -0.76 7.63
N LYS A 194 22.41 -1.87 7.06
CA LYS A 194 20.98 -2.23 6.99
C LYS A 194 20.56 -2.76 8.34
N GLU A 195 19.58 -2.12 8.97
CA GLU A 195 18.98 -2.59 10.21
C GLU A 195 17.48 -2.75 10.03
N SER A 196 16.94 -3.83 10.60
CA SER A 196 15.50 -4.05 10.62
C SER A 196 14.89 -3.12 11.66
N GLU A 197 14.06 -2.17 11.23
CA GLU A 197 13.40 -1.21 12.11
C GLU A 197 11.90 -1.19 11.82
N ALA A 198 11.10 -1.23 12.89
CA ALA A 198 9.66 -1.07 12.76
C ALA A 198 9.29 0.37 12.40
N TYR A 199 8.13 0.59 11.76
CA TYR A 199 7.63 1.95 11.57
C TYR A 199 7.36 2.67 12.90
N GLY A 200 6.99 1.93 13.93
CA GLY A 200 6.68 2.45 15.27
C GLY A 200 5.30 3.09 15.40
N TYR A 201 4.64 3.36 14.27
CA TYR A 201 3.39 4.11 14.19
C TYR A 201 2.48 3.54 13.09
N ASN A 202 1.17 3.58 13.32
CA ASN A 202 0.18 3.37 12.28
C ASN A 202 -0.13 4.71 11.57
N LEU A 203 -0.77 4.66 10.40
CA LEU A 203 -0.97 5.82 9.53
C LEU A 203 -1.76 6.98 10.19
N GLN A 204 -2.67 6.65 11.11
CA GLN A 204 -3.49 7.60 11.85
C GLN A 204 -2.74 8.33 12.98
N ASP A 205 -1.58 7.80 13.39
CA ASP A 205 -0.84 8.35 14.52
C ASP A 205 -0.17 9.66 14.08
N LYS A 206 -0.36 10.74 14.84
CA LYS A 206 0.32 12.02 14.55
C LYS A 206 1.84 11.84 14.41
N ASP A 207 2.41 11.01 15.27
CA ASP A 207 3.84 10.73 15.29
C ASP A 207 4.33 9.93 14.07
N PHE A 208 3.44 9.25 13.32
CA PHE A 208 3.80 8.71 12.02
C PHE A 208 4.29 9.83 11.10
N TRP A 209 3.56 10.94 11.04
CA TRP A 209 3.90 12.05 10.17
C TRP A 209 5.09 12.84 10.68
N ASP A 210 5.23 13.00 12.00
CA ASP A 210 6.22 13.90 12.58
C ASP A 210 7.55 13.21 12.91
N LYS A 211 7.51 11.93 13.31
CA LYS A 211 8.66 11.22 13.91
C LYS A 211 9.10 9.97 13.14
N CYS A 212 8.24 9.39 12.30
CA CYS A 212 8.59 8.17 11.58
C CYS A 212 9.86 8.37 10.73
N TRP A 213 10.75 7.39 10.76
CA TRP A 213 12.03 7.45 10.08
C TRP A 213 11.89 7.53 8.55
N LEU A 214 10.76 7.10 7.99
CA LEU A 214 10.43 7.29 6.56
C LEU A 214 10.51 8.74 6.11
N PHE A 215 10.31 9.67 7.02
CA PHE A 215 10.32 11.10 6.73
C PHE A 215 11.58 11.81 7.24
N GLN A 216 12.63 11.05 7.55
CA GLN A 216 13.96 11.56 7.88
C GLN A 216 14.83 11.48 6.62
N LYS A 217 15.30 12.64 6.16
CA LYS A 217 16.25 12.74 5.04
C LYS A 217 17.64 12.28 5.47
N ASP A 218 18.54 12.14 4.50
CA ASP A 218 19.98 11.93 4.70
C ASP A 218 20.37 10.57 5.30
N THR A 219 19.65 9.51 4.91
CA THR A 219 20.23 8.16 5.00
C THR A 219 21.48 8.07 4.12
N VAL A 220 22.45 7.24 4.51
CA VAL A 220 23.72 7.12 3.78
C VAL A 220 23.46 6.77 2.32
N GLY A 221 23.86 7.66 1.41
CA GLY A 221 23.67 7.56 -0.04
C GLY A 221 22.41 8.18 -0.62
N SER A 222 21.54 8.74 0.20
CA SER A 222 20.28 9.33 -0.28
C SER A 222 20.38 10.75 -0.84
N TYR A 223 21.51 11.48 -0.73
CA TYR A 223 21.64 12.88 -1.21
C TYR A 223 20.43 13.79 -0.86
N GLY A 224 19.95 13.77 0.39
CA GLY A 224 18.78 14.58 0.79
C GLY A 224 17.42 14.00 0.40
N LEU A 225 17.38 12.76 -0.09
CA LEU A 225 16.14 12.01 -0.34
C LEU A 225 15.60 11.35 0.93
N TYR A 226 14.29 11.12 0.94
CA TYR A 226 13.61 10.27 1.90
C TYR A 226 13.83 8.79 1.57
N PRO A 227 13.82 7.89 2.58
CA PRO A 227 13.89 6.45 2.36
C PRO A 227 12.89 5.91 1.33
N PHE A 228 11.65 6.42 1.29
CA PHE A 228 10.64 5.97 0.33
C PHE A 228 10.91 6.41 -1.13
N GLN A 229 11.89 7.29 -1.36
CA GLN A 229 12.31 7.73 -2.70
C GLN A 229 13.38 6.81 -3.30
N ILE A 230 13.84 5.79 -2.55
CA ILE A 230 14.92 4.89 -2.92
C ILE A 230 14.32 3.53 -3.30
N TYR A 231 14.56 3.09 -4.53
CA TYR A 231 14.12 1.79 -5.05
C TYR A 231 14.92 0.65 -4.43
N GLY A 232 16.23 0.82 -4.34
CA GLY A 232 17.11 -0.22 -3.84
C GLY A 232 18.46 0.31 -3.39
N TYR A 233 19.18 -0.54 -2.67
CA TYR A 233 20.57 -0.31 -2.33
C TYR A 233 21.43 -1.42 -2.95
N ASP A 234 22.21 -1.11 -3.99
CA ASP A 234 23.19 -2.04 -4.57
C ASP A 234 24.25 -2.37 -3.52
N TYR A 235 24.27 -3.63 -3.08
CA TYR A 235 25.03 -4.07 -1.91
C TYR A 235 26.01 -5.18 -2.30
N LYS A 236 27.31 -4.88 -2.15
CA LYS A 236 28.41 -5.83 -2.39
C LYS A 236 29.11 -6.32 -1.12
N GLY A 237 28.46 -6.27 0.05
CA GLY A 237 28.84 -7.15 1.16
C GLY A 237 29.10 -6.56 2.54
N ASP A 238 29.33 -5.26 2.74
CA ASP A 238 29.64 -4.79 4.11
C ASP A 238 28.94 -3.50 4.57
N LYS A 239 28.87 -2.42 3.76
CA LYS A 239 28.13 -1.19 4.11
C LYS A 239 27.57 -0.50 2.88
N CYS A 240 26.36 0.06 2.97
CA CYS A 240 25.86 0.99 1.97
C CYS A 240 26.75 2.24 1.98
N THR A 241 27.33 2.58 0.82
CA THR A 241 28.09 3.80 0.61
C THR A 241 27.17 4.88 0.04
N GLN A 242 27.73 6.07 -0.19
CA GLN A 242 26.97 7.19 -0.73
C GLN A 242 26.40 6.92 -2.14
N GLU A 243 27.00 6.00 -2.89
CA GLU A 243 26.63 5.71 -4.28
C GLU A 243 25.69 4.51 -4.40
N CYS A 244 25.40 3.82 -3.29
CA CYS A 244 24.63 2.58 -3.30
C CYS A 244 23.13 2.79 -3.48
N ALA A 245 22.58 3.98 -3.22
CA ALA A 245 21.14 4.21 -3.25
C ALA A 245 20.67 4.50 -4.67
N GLU A 246 19.90 3.59 -5.25
CA GLU A 246 19.23 3.82 -6.52
C GLU A 246 17.88 4.50 -6.26
N PRO A 247 17.71 5.78 -6.62
CA PRO A 247 16.43 6.45 -6.46
C PRO A 247 15.41 5.88 -7.43
N TYR A 248 14.14 5.88 -7.03
CA TYR A 248 13.07 5.78 -8.01
C TYR A 248 13.21 6.90 -9.04
N LYS A 249 13.03 6.53 -10.31
CA LYS A 249 12.94 7.47 -11.44
C LYS A 249 11.54 7.36 -12.06
N PRO A 250 10.49 7.94 -11.44
CA PRO A 250 9.18 7.97 -12.06
C PRO A 250 9.28 8.61 -13.45
N PRO A 251 8.58 8.08 -14.45
CA PRO A 251 8.62 8.65 -15.79
C PRO A 251 8.00 10.05 -15.75
N ALA A 252 8.52 10.94 -16.60
CA ALA A 252 7.89 12.25 -16.80
C ALA A 252 6.43 12.08 -17.20
N VAL A 253 5.54 12.93 -16.69
CA VAL A 253 4.11 12.90 -17.00
C VAL A 253 3.72 14.25 -17.57
N ASP A 254 3.11 14.22 -18.75
CA ASP A 254 2.58 15.42 -19.39
C ASP A 254 1.19 15.71 -18.84
N TYR A 255 1.08 16.75 -18.02
CA TYR A 255 -0.17 17.12 -17.36
C TYR A 255 -0.95 18.15 -18.20
N PRO A 256 -2.27 17.96 -18.39
CA PRO A 256 -3.15 18.97 -18.94
C PRO A 256 -3.05 20.30 -18.17
N GLU A 257 -3.17 21.42 -18.88
CA GLU A 257 -3.05 22.75 -18.28
C GLU A 257 -4.13 22.99 -17.22
N GLU A 258 -5.31 22.41 -17.40
CA GLU A 258 -6.45 22.46 -16.47
C GLU A 258 -6.09 21.85 -15.12
N ILE A 259 -5.31 20.77 -15.10
CA ILE A 259 -4.82 20.16 -13.85
C ILE A 259 -3.77 21.07 -13.20
N LEU A 260 -2.83 21.57 -13.99
CA LEU A 260 -1.74 22.42 -13.48
C LEU A 260 -2.24 23.76 -12.92
N LYS A 261 -3.29 24.34 -13.51
CA LYS A 261 -3.92 25.59 -13.04
C LYS A 261 -4.49 25.47 -11.64
N LEU A 262 -4.87 24.27 -11.18
CA LEU A 262 -5.39 24.06 -9.82
C LEU A 262 -4.30 24.26 -8.73
N TYR A 263 -3.02 24.29 -9.11
CA TYR A 263 -1.89 24.49 -8.21
C TYR A 263 -1.34 25.93 -8.23
N LYS A 264 -1.89 26.82 -9.04
CA LYS A 264 -1.54 28.25 -9.07
C LYS A 264 -2.43 29.04 -8.13
#